data_AF-A0A7Y8LYE3-F1
#
_entry.id   AF-A0A7Y8LYE3-F1
#
_cell.length_a   1.000
_cell.length_b   1.000
_cell.length_c   1.000
_cell.angle_alpha   90.00
_cell.angle_beta   90.00
_cell.angle_gamma   90.00
#
_symmetry.space_group_name_H-M   'P 1'
#
loop_
_entity.id
_entity.type
_entity.pdbx_description
1 polymer ?
#
loop_
_entity_poly.entity_id
_entity_poly.type
_entity_poly.pdbx_seq_one_letter_code
_entity_poly.pdbx_strand_id
1 'polypeptide(L)'
;LKEHEEIRPDYLEQLKNEILSDGILKMPIAVDKKTFIILDGHHRLHALKKIGCKRIPVLLFDYQSPEIEVLPHREGETVTKEMIIRTALAGRRMPPKTSKHMILIKGELKHISVLEKDVNIPLDQLK
;
A
#
# COMPACT_ATOMS: atom_id res chain seq x y z
N LEU A 1 -10.45 -3.54 -2.19
CA LEU A 1 -9.54 -2.92 -1.19
C LEU A 1 -9.94 -1.46 -1.05
N LYS A 2 -9.80 -0.90 0.16
CA LYS A 2 -10.15 0.50 0.47
C LYS A 2 -8.89 1.36 0.46
N GLU A 3 -9.01 2.54 -0.11
CA GLU A 3 -7.90 3.48 -0.27
C GLU A 3 -8.10 4.66 0.67
N HIS A 4 -7.03 5.12 1.30
CA HIS A 4 -7.03 6.32 2.13
C HIS A 4 -6.17 7.45 1.56
N GLU A 5 -5.47 7.23 0.45
CA GLU A 5 -4.61 8.21 -0.22
C GLU A 5 -4.86 8.22 -1.72
N GLU A 6 -4.71 9.39 -2.33
CA GLU A 6 -4.64 9.55 -3.77
C GLU A 6 -3.29 9.06 -4.31
N ILE A 7 -3.28 8.69 -5.59
CA ILE A 7 -2.07 8.33 -6.31
C ILE A 7 -1.47 9.53 -7.03
N ARG A 8 -0.20 9.39 -7.42
CA ARG A 8 0.51 10.36 -8.25
C ARG A 8 0.44 9.87 -9.71
N PRO A 9 -0.22 10.58 -10.63
CA PRO A 9 -0.42 10.10 -12.00
C PRO A 9 0.88 9.77 -12.74
N ASP A 10 1.89 10.63 -12.64
CA ASP A 10 3.16 10.41 -13.35
C ASP A 10 3.89 9.17 -12.84
N TYR A 11 3.92 8.99 -11.52
CA TYR A 11 4.54 7.82 -10.90
C TYR A 11 3.74 6.53 -11.18
N LEU A 12 2.41 6.63 -11.28
CA LEU A 12 1.58 5.50 -11.68
C LEU A 12 1.94 5.03 -13.09
N GLU A 13 2.06 5.94 -14.06
CA GLU A 13 2.41 5.56 -15.44
C GLU A 13 3.81 4.95 -15.52
N GLN A 14 4.77 5.53 -14.80
CA GLN A 14 6.12 4.96 -14.70
C GLN A 14 6.08 3.53 -14.15
N LEU A 15 5.43 3.33 -12.99
CA LEU A 15 5.35 2.02 -12.34
C LEU A 15 4.59 1.00 -13.20
N LYS A 16 3.52 1.42 -13.87
CA LYS A 16 2.77 0.57 -14.80
C LYS A 16 3.66 0.07 -15.94
N ASN A 17 4.46 0.96 -16.54
CA ASN A 17 5.37 0.61 -17.62
C ASN A 17 6.51 -0.30 -17.14
N GLU A 18 7.04 -0.05 -15.93
CA GLU A 18 8.04 -0.92 -15.29
C GLU A 18 7.48 -2.34 -15.10
N ILE A 19 6.31 -2.47 -14.48
CA ILE A 19 5.64 -3.77 -14.24
C ILE A 19 5.36 -4.49 -15.58
N LEU A 20 4.91 -3.77 -16.61
CA LEU A 20 4.70 -4.36 -17.94
C LEU A 20 6.00 -4.86 -18.58
N SER A 21 7.08 -4.08 -18.45
CA SER A 21 8.40 -4.46 -18.98
C SER A 21 8.97 -5.67 -18.25
N ASP A 22 8.78 -5.74 -16.93
CA ASP A 22 9.20 -6.87 -16.11
C ASP A 22 8.38 -8.14 -16.42
N GLY A 23 7.11 -7.98 -16.84
CA GLY A 23 6.18 -9.10 -17.07
C GLY A 23 5.71 -9.80 -15.78
N ILE A 24 6.14 -9.30 -14.61
CA ILE A 24 5.85 -9.84 -13.29
C ILE A 24 5.48 -8.73 -12.32
N LEU A 25 4.68 -9.05 -11.31
CA LEU A 25 4.59 -8.27 -10.08
C LEU A 25 5.63 -8.80 -9.09
N LYS A 26 6.68 -8.01 -8.84
CA LYS A 26 7.76 -8.37 -7.91
C LYS A 26 7.28 -8.52 -6.46
N MET A 27 6.43 -7.60 -5.99
CA MET A 27 6.12 -7.43 -4.56
C MET A 27 4.60 -7.35 -4.30
N PRO A 28 4.08 -7.98 -3.22
CA PRO A 28 2.69 -7.88 -2.81
C PRO A 28 2.38 -6.52 -2.18
N ILE A 29 1.12 -6.22 -1.91
CA ILE A 29 0.74 -4.98 -1.18
C ILE A 29 0.37 -5.28 0.28
N ALA A 30 0.67 -4.34 1.18
CA ALA A 30 0.26 -4.43 2.58
C ALA A 30 -1.19 -3.97 2.78
N VAL A 31 -1.99 -4.78 3.49
CA VAL A 31 -3.42 -4.53 3.71
C VAL A 31 -3.80 -4.84 5.16
N ASP A 32 -4.64 -4.00 5.78
CA ASP A 32 -5.25 -4.33 7.07
C ASP A 32 -6.24 -5.51 6.93
N LYS A 33 -6.03 -6.56 7.72
CA LYS A 33 -6.84 -7.78 7.71
C LYS A 33 -8.30 -7.56 8.09
N LYS A 34 -8.58 -6.53 8.91
CA LYS A 34 -9.94 -6.28 9.42
C LYS A 34 -10.77 -5.40 8.48
N THR A 35 -10.18 -4.31 8.00
CA THR A 35 -10.90 -3.30 7.21
C THR A 35 -10.64 -3.38 5.70
N PHE A 36 -9.63 -4.14 5.28
CA PHE A 36 -9.11 -4.19 3.91
C PHE A 36 -8.63 -2.84 3.37
N ILE A 37 -8.17 -1.97 4.27
CA ILE A 37 -7.48 -0.72 3.93
C ILE A 37 -6.06 -1.05 3.46
N ILE A 38 -5.63 -0.43 2.36
CA ILE A 38 -4.28 -0.56 1.86
C ILE A 38 -3.35 0.24 2.77
N LEU A 39 -2.33 -0.40 3.33
CA LEU A 39 -1.33 0.26 4.16
C LEU A 39 -0.13 0.71 3.31
N ASP A 40 0.25 -0.10 2.33
CA ASP A 40 1.25 0.28 1.35
C ASP A 40 0.91 -0.32 -0.02
N GLY A 41 1.28 0.38 -1.10
CA GLY A 41 1.14 -0.12 -2.47
C GLY A 41 -0.08 0.35 -3.26
N HIS A 42 -0.65 1.53 -2.98
CA HIS A 42 -1.75 2.11 -3.77
C HIS A 42 -1.41 2.19 -5.26
N HIS A 43 -0.21 2.66 -5.61
CA HIS A 43 0.22 2.73 -7.01
C HIS A 43 0.32 1.36 -7.67
N ARG A 44 0.79 0.32 -6.94
CA ARG A 44 0.85 -1.06 -7.45
C ARG A 44 -0.55 -1.59 -7.78
N LEU A 45 -1.52 -1.37 -6.88
CA LEU A 45 -2.92 -1.73 -7.14
C LEU A 45 -3.46 -1.05 -8.39
N HIS A 46 -3.25 0.26 -8.54
CA HIS A 46 -3.74 1.00 -9.71
C HIS A 46 -3.02 0.64 -10.99
N ALA A 47 -1.71 0.38 -10.94
CA ALA A 47 -0.94 -0.07 -12.10
C ALA A 47 -1.51 -1.39 -12.63
N LEU A 48 -1.72 -2.37 -11.76
CA LEU A 48 -2.33 -3.65 -12.13
C LEU A 48 -3.76 -3.50 -12.68
N LYS A 49 -4.58 -2.63 -12.07
CA LYS A 49 -5.91 -2.32 -12.62
C LYS A 49 -5.83 -1.76 -14.04
N LYS A 50 -4.91 -0.82 -14.30
CA LYS A 50 -4.69 -0.25 -15.64
C LYS A 50 -4.18 -1.27 -16.65
N ILE A 51 -3.39 -2.26 -16.20
CA ILE A 51 -2.90 -3.38 -17.02
C ILE A 51 -4.03 -4.37 -17.35
N GLY A 52 -5.13 -4.36 -16.58
CA GLY A 52 -6.26 -5.28 -16.74
C GLY A 52 -6.17 -6.52 -15.85
N CYS A 53 -5.29 -6.52 -14.86
CA CYS A 53 -5.26 -7.57 -13.84
C CYS A 53 -6.46 -7.45 -12.90
N LYS A 54 -7.04 -8.59 -12.51
CA LYS A 54 -8.20 -8.70 -11.61
C LYS A 54 -7.81 -9.08 -10.19
N ARG A 55 -6.58 -9.55 -9.98
CA ARG A 55 -6.07 -10.02 -8.69
C ARG A 55 -4.76 -9.32 -8.35
N ILE A 56 -4.48 -9.20 -7.06
CA ILE A 56 -3.20 -8.73 -6.53
C ILE A 56 -2.89 -9.54 -5.26
N PRO A 57 -1.66 -10.06 -5.09
CA PRO A 57 -1.25 -10.67 -3.84
C PRO A 57 -1.20 -9.63 -2.72
N VAL A 58 -1.69 -10.01 -1.55
CA VAL A 58 -1.75 -9.15 -0.37
C VAL A 58 -1.05 -9.80 0.81
N LEU A 59 -0.34 -8.99 1.59
CA LEU A 59 0.06 -9.35 2.94
C LEU A 59 -0.90 -8.70 3.93
N LEU A 60 -1.49 -9.53 4.78
CA LEU A 60 -2.48 -9.11 5.75
C LEU A 60 -1.81 -8.76 7.08
N PHE A 61 -2.09 -7.56 7.57
CA PHE A 61 -1.57 -7.04 8.82
C PHE A 61 -2.70 -6.82 9.82
N ASP A 62 -2.42 -7.01 11.11
CA ASP A 62 -3.29 -6.50 12.14
C ASP A 62 -3.01 -5.02 12.36
N TYR A 63 -3.70 -4.13 11.64
CA TYR A 63 -3.35 -2.71 11.67
C TYR A 63 -3.50 -2.07 13.05
N GLN A 64 -4.37 -2.63 13.91
CA GLN A 64 -4.54 -2.19 15.29
C GLN A 64 -3.45 -2.70 16.24
N SER A 65 -2.54 -3.57 15.78
CA SER A 65 -1.40 -4.01 16.57
C SER A 65 -0.60 -2.80 17.09
N PRO A 66 -0.19 -2.79 18.36
CA PRO A 66 0.68 -1.75 18.91
C PRO A 66 2.08 -1.75 18.25
N GLU A 67 2.47 -2.84 17.59
CA GLU A 67 3.74 -2.92 16.85
C GLU A 67 3.70 -2.13 15.55
N ILE A 68 2.52 -1.75 15.06
CA ILE A 68 2.38 -0.93 13.86
C ILE A 68 2.16 0.51 14.29
N GLU A 69 2.92 1.43 13.72
CA GLU A 69 2.75 2.86 13.90
C GLU A 69 2.47 3.51 12.56
N VAL A 70 1.93 4.73 12.60
CA VAL A 70 1.82 5.55 11.40
C VAL A 70 2.46 6.90 11.67
N LEU A 71 3.38 7.27 10.78
CA LEU A 71 4.07 8.55 10.84
C LEU A 71 3.64 9.42 9.66
N PRO A 72 3.61 10.75 9.83
CA PRO A 72 3.38 11.65 8.72
C PRO A 72 4.56 11.60 7.75
N HIS A 73 4.28 11.78 6.46
CA HIS A 73 5.34 11.80 5.46
C HIS A 73 6.08 13.14 5.39
N ARG A 74 5.47 14.21 5.91
CA ARG A 74 5.98 15.59 5.93
C ARG A 74 6.05 16.09 7.36
N GLU A 75 7.08 16.89 7.63
CA GLU A 75 7.26 17.52 8.94
C GLU A 75 6.12 18.50 9.23
N GLY A 76 5.65 18.52 10.49
CA GLY A 76 4.55 19.39 10.93
C GLY A 76 3.14 18.86 10.60
N GLU A 77 3.00 17.80 9.81
CA GLU A 77 1.71 17.13 9.61
C GLU A 77 1.45 16.11 10.74
N THR A 78 0.17 15.80 10.97
CA THR A 78 -0.25 14.74 11.91
C THR A 78 -1.11 13.74 11.18
N VAL A 79 -0.85 12.46 11.43
CA VAL A 79 -1.67 11.35 10.92
C VAL A 79 -1.82 10.31 12.01
N THR A 80 -3.03 9.79 12.18
CA THR A 80 -3.31 8.69 13.11
C THR A 80 -3.99 7.54 12.38
N LYS A 81 -3.97 6.35 12.99
CA LYS A 81 -4.67 5.18 12.45
C LYS A 81 -6.17 5.45 12.31
N GLU A 82 -6.77 6.14 13.29
CA GLU A 82 -8.18 6.50 13.29
C GLU A 82 -8.53 7.43 12.14
N MET A 83 -7.67 8.42 11.84
CA MET A 83 -7.84 9.31 10.68
C MET A 83 -7.84 8.51 9.37
N ILE A 84 -6.90 7.58 9.22
CA ILE A 84 -6.79 6.70 8.04
C ILE A 84 -8.01 5.80 7.91
N ILE A 85 -8.40 5.13 8.99
CA ILE A 85 -9.56 4.24 9.03
C ILE A 85 -10.83 5.01 8.66
N ARG A 86 -11.09 6.14 9.32
CA ARG A 86 -12.26 6.97 9.05
C ARG A 86 -12.29 7.47 7.62
N THR A 87 -11.16 7.90 7.08
CA THR A 87 -11.04 8.40 5.71
C THR A 87 -11.36 7.32 4.69
N ALA A 88 -10.71 6.15 4.81
CA ALA A 88 -10.88 5.04 3.89
C ALA A 88 -12.31 4.45 3.93
N LEU A 89 -12.87 4.29 5.14
CA LEU A 89 -14.23 3.77 5.32
C LEU A 89 -15.29 4.73 4.80
N ALA A 90 -15.02 6.04 4.81
CA ALA A 90 -15.88 7.05 4.20
C ALA A 90 -15.72 7.15 2.67
N GLY A 91 -14.87 6.32 2.04
CA GLY A 91 -14.57 6.38 0.61
C GLY A 91 -13.83 7.65 0.19
N ARG A 92 -13.21 8.35 1.14
CA ARG A 92 -12.40 9.56 0.91
C ARG A 92 -10.93 9.20 0.85
N ARG A 93 -10.12 10.12 0.32
CA ARG A 93 -8.67 9.99 0.22
C ARG A 93 -7.98 11.27 0.64
N MET A 94 -6.83 11.13 1.29
CA MET A 94 -5.90 12.22 1.59
C MET A 94 -4.97 12.46 0.41
N PRO A 95 -4.24 13.58 0.38
CA PRO A 95 -3.19 13.81 -0.61
C PRO A 95 -2.18 12.66 -0.66
N PRO A 96 -1.48 12.46 -1.78
CA PRO A 96 -0.46 11.42 -1.87
C PRO A 96 0.66 11.65 -0.87
N LYS A 97 1.22 10.56 -0.34
CA LYS A 97 2.33 10.59 0.63
C LYS A 97 1.93 11.37 1.88
N THR A 98 0.79 11.02 2.48
CA THR A 98 0.36 11.57 3.79
C THR A 98 0.79 10.67 4.94
N SER A 99 0.70 9.36 4.76
CA SER A 99 0.98 8.34 5.77
C SER A 99 2.19 7.49 5.40
N LYS A 100 2.96 7.15 6.43
CA LYS A 100 4.05 6.17 6.35
C LYS A 100 3.80 5.11 7.42
N HIS A 101 3.44 3.91 6.97
CA HIS A 101 3.15 2.80 7.87
C HIS A 101 4.44 2.12 8.31
N MET A 102 4.65 2.09 9.62
CA MET A 102 5.85 1.59 10.25
C MET A 102 5.53 0.36 11.09
N ILE A 103 6.49 -0.53 11.24
CA ILE A 103 6.40 -1.71 12.09
C ILE A 103 7.64 -1.82 12.97
N LEU A 104 7.43 -2.12 14.24
CA LEU A 104 8.48 -2.34 15.24
C LEU A 104 8.96 -3.79 15.15
N ILE A 105 10.21 -3.98 14.72
CA ILE A 105 10.84 -5.31 14.61
C ILE A 105 12.10 -5.31 15.46
N LYS A 106 12.12 -6.14 16.51
CA LYS A 106 13.27 -6.25 17.44
C LYS A 106 13.71 -4.90 18.02
N GLY A 107 12.76 -4.03 18.33
CA GLY A 107 13.03 -2.70 18.88
C GLY A 107 13.39 -1.62 17.85
N GLU A 108 13.47 -1.97 16.56
CA GLU A 108 13.72 -1.01 15.49
C GLU A 108 12.44 -0.72 14.70
N LEU A 109 12.13 0.56 14.51
CA LEU A 109 11.00 0.99 13.71
C LEU A 109 11.37 1.03 12.23
N LYS A 110 10.73 0.19 11.41
CA LYS A 110 10.99 0.05 9.96
C LYS A 110 9.73 0.29 9.15
N HIS A 111 9.87 0.64 7.88
CA HIS A 111 8.71 0.73 7.00
C HIS A 111 8.09 -0.66 6.81
N ILE A 112 6.76 -0.75 6.74
CA ILE A 112 6.03 -2.04 6.65
C ILE A 112 6.45 -2.88 5.43
N SER A 113 6.92 -2.22 4.35
CA SER A 113 7.43 -2.89 3.15
C SER A 113 8.62 -3.80 3.40
N VAL A 114 9.30 -3.72 4.55
CA VAL A 114 10.37 -4.67 4.93
C VAL A 114 9.84 -6.12 5.04
N LEU A 115 8.53 -6.28 5.26
CA LEU A 115 7.87 -7.58 5.32
C LEU A 115 7.24 -8.02 4.00
N GLU A 116 7.13 -7.11 3.03
CA GLU A 116 6.75 -7.44 1.66
C GLU A 116 7.93 -8.14 1.00
N LYS A 117 7.98 -9.47 1.03
CA LYS A 117 9.03 -10.23 0.33
C LYS A 117 8.68 -10.38 -1.14
N ASP A 118 9.70 -10.58 -1.97
CA ASP A 118 9.52 -10.86 -3.40
C ASP A 118 8.59 -12.07 -3.60
N VAL A 119 7.59 -11.89 -4.45
CA VAL A 119 6.63 -12.92 -4.89
C VAL A 119 6.80 -13.25 -6.37
N ASN A 120 7.32 -12.32 -7.17
CA ASN A 120 7.63 -12.49 -8.60
C ASN A 120 6.52 -13.19 -9.40
N ILE A 121 5.27 -12.73 -9.26
CA ILE A 121 4.10 -13.37 -9.88
C ILE A 121 3.94 -12.88 -11.33
N PRO A 122 3.92 -13.78 -12.33
CA PRO A 122 3.60 -13.43 -13.72
C PRO A 122 2.26 -12.71 -13.88
N LEU A 123 2.21 -11.69 -14.74
CA LEU A 123 1.01 -10.85 -14.91
C LEU A 123 -0.21 -11.61 -15.44
N ASP A 124 0.01 -12.68 -16.22
CA ASP A 124 -1.05 -13.55 -16.74
C ASP A 124 -1.80 -14.29 -15.62
N GLN A 125 -1.13 -14.66 -14.53
CA GLN A 125 -1.75 -15.27 -13.35
C GLN A 125 -2.64 -14.30 -12.56
N LEU A 126 -2.46 -12.99 -12.79
CA LEU A 126 -3.19 -11.92 -12.11
C LEU A 126 -4.41 -11.42 -12.90
N LYS A 127 -4.64 -11.90 -14.13
CA LYS A 127 -5.77 -11.50 -15.01
C LYS A 127 -7.11 -12.19 -14.69
#